data_AF-A0A1F6Q164-F1
#
_entry.id   AF-A0A1F6Q164-F1
#
_cell.length_a   1.000
_cell.length_b   1.000
_cell.length_c   1.000
_cell.angle_alpha   90.00
_cell.angle_beta   90.00
_cell.angle_gamma   90.00
#
_symmetry.space_group_name_H-M   'P 1'
#
loop_
_entity.id
_entity.type
_entity.pdbx_description
1 polymer ?
#
loop_
_entity_poly.entity_id
_entity_poly.type
_entity_poly.pdbx_seq_one_letter_code
_entity_poly.pdbx_strand_id
1 'polypeptide(L)'
;MEEIAIEQKKNRQLYRELFLNASKTFKELMESYRSDFSCTECGVCCKIRYSKLSPDDIVRLANEENDTTAKEYLKLFVPYESPLAHEYVDLILSKHDEPVYFYYCKHADDRINCEKSSICKDFPDSITTILPKQCSFRHWQQLIMYKISAEIEPDISKKVQEILDYRHQFKCNRTGTCCKLACSEFTYEELKQKASNNDNFAQQFTSIFIPYTDIEQARKVYPEYVDLVLSTLQGDDSGETANFYHCKHLQGTNTCPVYEDRPQICRDFPDNPFSIIPNSCGYHQWKDEVLVAAYTFYSMTQIYGFYFVKIKAAL
;
A
#
# COMPACT_ATOMS: atom_id res chain seq x y z
N MET A 1 18.53 14.54 19.93
CA MET A 1 17.15 14.75 19.43
C MET A 1 17.12 15.32 18.01
N GLU A 2 17.89 16.37 17.70
CA GLU A 2 17.90 16.98 16.35
C GLU A 2 18.41 16.04 15.25
N GLU A 3 19.47 15.27 15.51
CA GLU A 3 20.05 14.32 14.54
C GLU A 3 19.09 13.17 14.18
N ILE A 4 18.40 12.61 15.17
CA ILE A 4 17.36 11.58 15.01
C ILE A 4 16.20 12.10 14.15
N ALA A 5 15.74 13.32 14.42
CA ALA A 5 14.65 13.94 13.65
C ALA A 5 15.05 14.20 12.19
N ILE A 6 16.32 14.56 11.94
CA ILE A 6 16.88 14.73 10.59
C ILE A 6 16.91 13.39 9.86
N GLU A 7 17.38 12.32 10.50
CA GLU A 7 17.47 10.99 9.90
C GLU A 7 16.09 10.42 9.55
N GLN A 8 15.12 10.51 10.47
CA GLN A 8 13.73 10.10 10.21
C GLN A 8 13.13 10.86 9.04
N LYS A 9 13.37 12.18 8.96
CA LYS A 9 12.91 13.00 7.84
C LYS A 9 13.53 12.55 6.52
N LYS A 10 14.82 12.22 6.50
CA LYS A 10 15.50 11.66 5.32
C LYS A 10 14.89 10.32 4.91
N ASN A 11 14.66 9.41 5.86
CA ASN A 11 14.06 8.10 5.59
C ASN A 11 12.64 8.23 5.02
N ARG A 12 11.81 9.14 5.55
CA ARG A 12 10.48 9.43 4.97
C ARG A 12 10.55 10.00 3.56
N GLN A 13 11.49 10.91 3.30
CA GLN A 13 11.70 11.48 1.96
C GLN A 13 12.15 10.39 0.98
N LEU A 14 13.11 9.57 1.38
CA LEU A 14 13.59 8.43 0.61
C LEU A 14 12.47 7.45 0.28
N TYR A 15 11.67 7.05 1.27
CA TYR A 15 10.54 6.15 1.06
C TYR A 15 9.53 6.74 0.06
N ARG A 16 9.20 8.03 0.17
CA ARG A 16 8.30 8.71 -0.77
C ARG A 16 8.84 8.70 -2.20
N GLU A 17 10.14 8.95 -2.38
CA GLU A 17 10.79 8.91 -3.68
C GLU A 17 10.75 7.49 -4.29
N LEU A 18 11.12 6.47 -3.50
CA LEU A 18 11.08 5.08 -3.93
C LEU A 18 9.65 4.64 -4.28
N PHE A 19 8.65 5.06 -3.50
CA PHE A 19 7.25 4.78 -3.76
C PHE A 19 6.77 5.41 -5.08
N LEU A 20 7.10 6.68 -5.31
CA LEU A 20 6.74 7.38 -6.55
C LEU A 20 7.41 6.73 -7.77
N ASN A 21 8.68 6.36 -7.65
CA ASN A 21 9.41 5.70 -8.73
C ASN A 21 8.83 4.30 -9.03
N ALA A 22 8.55 3.50 -8.00
CA ALA A 22 7.91 2.21 -8.15
C ALA A 22 6.51 2.35 -8.79
N SER A 23 5.73 3.37 -8.39
CA SER A 23 4.39 3.63 -8.94
C SER A 23 4.45 3.99 -10.42
N LYS A 24 5.39 4.86 -10.79
CA LYS A 24 5.65 5.22 -12.19
C LYS A 24 6.06 4.02 -13.02
N THR A 25 7.07 3.27 -12.56
CA THR A 25 7.60 2.09 -13.26
C THR A 25 6.51 1.03 -13.46
N PHE A 26 5.68 0.80 -12.45
CA PHE A 26 4.58 -0.16 -12.54
C PHE A 26 3.49 0.28 -13.53
N LYS A 27 3.15 1.58 -13.56
CA LYS A 27 2.24 2.14 -14.56
C LYS A 27 2.78 1.98 -15.99
N GLU A 28 4.06 2.29 -16.20
CA GLU A 28 4.73 2.13 -17.50
C GLU A 28 4.74 0.66 -17.94
N LEU A 29 4.98 -0.26 -17.02
CA LEU A 29 4.89 -1.70 -17.28
C LEU A 29 3.49 -2.09 -17.74
N MET A 30 2.44 -1.71 -17.02
CA MET A 30 1.06 -2.02 -17.40
C MET A 30 0.69 -1.44 -18.77
N GLU A 31 1.10 -0.21 -19.04
CA GLU A 31 0.82 0.48 -20.31
C GLU A 31 1.59 -0.14 -21.48
N SER A 32 2.79 -0.69 -21.25
CA SER A 32 3.56 -1.36 -22.31
C SER A 32 2.79 -2.54 -22.93
N TYR A 33 2.07 -3.30 -22.10
CA TYR A 33 1.21 -4.40 -22.56
C TYR A 33 -0.09 -3.93 -23.19
N ARG A 34 -0.51 -2.68 -22.95
CA ARG A 34 -1.76 -2.17 -23.51
C ARG A 34 -1.72 -2.12 -25.03
N SER A 35 -0.55 -1.82 -25.59
CA SER A 35 -0.36 -1.67 -27.04
C SER A 35 -0.64 -2.95 -27.85
N ASP A 36 -0.62 -4.12 -27.21
CA ASP A 36 -0.98 -5.41 -27.80
C ASP A 36 -2.50 -5.56 -27.99
N PHE A 37 -3.30 -4.65 -27.44
CA PHE A 37 -4.75 -4.67 -27.48
C PHE A 37 -5.29 -3.44 -28.20
N SER A 38 -6.18 -3.68 -29.16
CA SER A 38 -6.92 -2.64 -29.85
C SER A 38 -8.40 -2.75 -29.51
N CYS A 39 -9.13 -1.64 -29.63
CA CYS A 39 -10.57 -1.62 -29.44
C CYS A 39 -11.23 -2.66 -30.35
N THR A 40 -11.85 -3.68 -29.76
CA THR A 40 -12.75 -4.59 -30.51
C THR A 40 -13.94 -3.80 -31.03
N GLU A 41 -14.40 -4.07 -32.25
CA GLU A 41 -15.56 -3.44 -32.89
C GLU A 41 -16.90 -3.62 -32.15
N CYS A 42 -16.91 -4.14 -30.91
CA CYS A 42 -18.11 -4.24 -30.09
C CYS A 42 -18.84 -2.89 -29.94
N GLY A 43 -18.11 -1.76 -30.03
CA GLY A 43 -18.68 -0.41 -30.08
C GLY A 43 -19.39 0.06 -28.81
N VAL A 44 -19.54 -0.80 -27.80
CA VAL A 44 -20.33 -0.51 -26.59
C VAL A 44 -19.73 0.66 -25.80
N CYS A 45 -18.42 0.65 -25.55
CA CYS A 45 -17.76 1.74 -24.84
C CYS A 45 -17.67 3.04 -25.66
N CYS A 46 -17.76 2.95 -26.99
CA CYS A 46 -17.87 4.12 -27.87
C CYS A 46 -19.27 4.74 -27.81
N LYS A 47 -20.31 3.91 -27.61
CA LYS A 47 -21.70 4.36 -27.49
C LYS A 47 -22.01 4.92 -26.11
N ILE A 48 -21.61 4.21 -25.06
CA ILE A 48 -21.96 4.52 -23.67
C ILE A 48 -20.68 4.67 -22.84
N ARG A 49 -20.52 5.83 -22.21
CA ARG A 49 -19.52 6.13 -21.18
C ARG A 49 -20.20 6.31 -19.83
N TYR A 50 -19.42 6.19 -18.77
CA TYR A 50 -19.85 6.55 -17.43
C TYR A 50 -18.81 7.43 -16.76
N SER A 51 -19.25 8.28 -15.84
CA SER A 51 -18.39 9.11 -14.99
C SER A 51 -18.97 9.21 -13.59
N LYS A 52 -18.09 9.45 -12.61
CA LYS A 52 -18.52 9.87 -11.26
C LYS A 52 -18.88 11.35 -11.19
N LEU A 53 -18.48 12.13 -12.18
CA LEU A 53 -18.82 13.55 -12.27
C LEU A 53 -20.21 13.70 -12.86
N SER A 54 -21.02 14.56 -12.27
CA SER A 54 -22.33 14.91 -12.82
C SER A 54 -22.19 15.73 -14.11
N PRO A 55 -23.24 15.82 -14.95
CA PRO A 55 -23.26 16.74 -16.09
C PRO A 55 -22.87 18.17 -15.70
N ASP A 56 -23.38 18.67 -14.57
CA ASP A 56 -23.10 20.02 -14.08
C ASP A 56 -21.64 20.18 -13.67
N ASP A 57 -21.04 19.17 -13.02
CA ASP A 57 -19.61 19.20 -12.68
C ASP A 57 -18.72 19.23 -13.93
N ILE A 58 -19.04 18.44 -14.96
CA ILE A 58 -18.26 18.46 -16.22
C ILE A 58 -18.40 19.82 -16.92
N VAL A 59 -19.61 20.41 -16.91
CA VAL A 59 -19.84 21.76 -17.45
C VAL A 59 -19.05 22.81 -16.67
N ARG A 60 -19.02 22.72 -15.34
CA ARG A 60 -18.22 23.59 -14.47
C ARG A 60 -16.74 23.48 -14.80
N LEU A 61 -16.19 22.26 -14.87
CA LEU A 61 -14.79 22.02 -15.22
C LEU A 61 -14.44 22.60 -16.60
N ALA A 62 -15.31 22.41 -17.58
CA ALA A 62 -15.08 22.90 -18.93
C ALA A 62 -15.10 24.44 -19.01
N ASN A 63 -16.06 25.10 -18.35
CA ASN A 63 -16.30 26.54 -18.53
C ASN A 63 -15.58 27.41 -17.50
N GLU A 64 -15.60 27.02 -16.23
CA GLU A 64 -15.06 27.82 -15.12
C GLU A 64 -13.59 27.51 -14.88
N GLU A 65 -13.22 26.23 -14.90
CA GLU A 65 -11.84 25.77 -14.66
C GLU A 65 -11.01 25.65 -15.95
N ASN A 66 -11.64 25.91 -17.10
CA ASN A 66 -11.02 25.91 -18.42
C ASN A 66 -10.35 24.56 -18.78
N ASP A 67 -10.84 23.45 -18.21
CA ASP A 67 -10.28 22.11 -18.40
C ASP A 67 -10.49 21.62 -19.85
N THR A 68 -9.39 21.28 -20.52
CA THR A 68 -9.43 20.89 -21.94
C THR A 68 -10.08 19.54 -22.17
N THR A 69 -9.93 18.61 -21.22
CA THR A 69 -10.50 17.26 -21.30
C THR A 69 -12.01 17.33 -21.18
N ALA A 70 -12.53 18.08 -20.21
CA ALA A 70 -13.96 18.30 -20.03
C ALA A 70 -14.58 19.00 -21.25
N LYS A 71 -13.89 19.99 -21.84
CA LYS A 71 -14.33 20.64 -23.08
C LYS A 71 -14.41 19.68 -24.26
N GLU A 72 -13.40 18.83 -24.44
CA GLU A 72 -13.41 17.81 -25.50
C GLU A 72 -14.49 16.76 -25.23
N TYR A 73 -14.70 16.37 -23.98
CA TYR A 73 -15.72 15.40 -23.57
C TYR A 73 -17.11 15.89 -23.93
N LEU A 74 -17.46 17.16 -23.61
CA LEU A 74 -18.77 17.75 -23.93
C LEU A 74 -19.02 17.92 -25.44
N LYS A 75 -17.97 18.01 -26.27
CA LYS A 75 -18.13 17.99 -27.73
C LYS A 75 -18.69 16.65 -28.18
N LEU A 76 -18.18 15.55 -27.62
CA LEU A 76 -18.45 14.19 -28.07
C LEU A 76 -19.63 13.54 -27.37
N PHE A 77 -19.82 13.82 -26.08
CA PHE A 77 -20.72 13.10 -25.21
C PHE A 77 -21.84 14.01 -24.67
N VAL A 78 -23.05 13.45 -24.55
CA VAL A 78 -24.20 14.09 -23.90
C VAL A 78 -24.72 13.21 -22.77
N PRO A 79 -25.30 13.80 -21.70
CA PRO A 79 -25.92 13.02 -20.63
C PRO A 79 -26.94 12.03 -21.18
N TYR A 80 -26.89 10.79 -20.68
CA TYR A 80 -27.82 9.74 -21.02
C TYR A 80 -28.78 9.53 -19.84
N GLU A 81 -29.79 10.40 -19.75
CA GLU A 81 -30.67 10.54 -18.58
C GLU A 81 -31.43 9.25 -18.20
N SER A 82 -31.73 8.41 -19.17
CA SER A 82 -32.33 7.09 -18.95
C SER A 82 -31.71 6.09 -19.92
N PRO A 83 -30.60 5.43 -19.53
CA PRO A 83 -30.02 4.42 -20.37
C PRO A 83 -31.03 3.30 -20.61
N LEU A 84 -31.23 2.90 -21.86
CA LEU A 84 -32.00 1.68 -22.15
C LEU A 84 -31.33 0.52 -21.41
N ALA A 85 -32.13 -0.45 -20.97
CA ALA A 85 -31.64 -1.65 -20.31
C ALA A 85 -30.53 -2.29 -21.17
N HIS A 86 -29.31 -2.28 -20.65
CA HIS A 86 -28.13 -2.71 -21.36
C HIS A 86 -27.17 -3.36 -20.36
N GLU A 87 -26.71 -4.57 -20.65
CA GLU A 87 -25.91 -5.39 -19.71
C GLU A 87 -24.69 -4.63 -19.16
N TYR A 88 -24.07 -3.79 -19.98
CA TYR A 88 -22.95 -2.93 -19.55
C TYR A 88 -23.34 -1.86 -18.52
N VAL A 89 -24.53 -1.26 -18.64
CA VAL A 89 -25.05 -0.29 -17.66
C VAL A 89 -25.31 -0.99 -16.33
N ASP A 90 -25.95 -2.17 -16.38
CA ASP A 90 -26.21 -2.99 -15.19
C ASP A 90 -24.90 -3.41 -14.51
N LEU A 91 -23.88 -3.78 -15.30
CA LEU A 91 -22.55 -4.10 -14.79
C LEU A 91 -21.95 -2.90 -14.04
N ILE A 92 -21.97 -1.70 -14.63
CA ILE A 92 -21.43 -0.51 -13.97
C ILE A 92 -22.18 -0.21 -12.67
N LEU A 93 -23.51 -0.22 -12.70
CA LEU A 93 -24.34 0.02 -11.51
C LEU A 93 -24.06 -1.02 -10.40
N SER A 94 -23.81 -2.28 -10.76
CA SER A 94 -23.48 -3.33 -9.79
C SER A 94 -22.12 -3.17 -9.10
N LYS A 95 -21.26 -2.30 -9.62
CA LYS A 95 -19.86 -2.11 -9.16
C LYS A 95 -19.65 -0.76 -8.48
N HIS A 96 -20.68 0.05 -8.35
CA HIS A 96 -20.61 1.39 -7.78
C HIS A 96 -21.66 1.58 -6.68
N ASP A 97 -21.18 1.94 -5.49
CA ASP A 97 -22.05 2.31 -4.35
C ASP A 97 -22.47 3.79 -4.37
N GLU A 98 -21.80 4.59 -5.19
CA GLU A 98 -22.05 6.02 -5.38
C GLU A 98 -22.77 6.28 -6.72
N PRO A 99 -23.47 7.41 -6.86
CA PRO A 99 -24.07 7.82 -8.14
C PRO A 99 -23.03 7.84 -9.27
N VAL A 100 -23.41 7.22 -10.38
CA VAL A 100 -22.66 7.26 -11.65
C VAL A 100 -23.56 7.82 -12.74
N TYR A 101 -22.98 8.65 -13.58
CA TYR A 101 -23.68 9.34 -14.66
C TYR A 101 -23.28 8.74 -15.99
N PHE A 102 -24.25 8.39 -16.80
CA PHE A 102 -24.04 7.82 -18.12
C PHE A 102 -24.05 8.89 -19.18
N TYR A 103 -23.25 8.70 -20.22
CA TYR A 103 -23.16 9.60 -21.35
C TYR A 103 -23.17 8.84 -22.66
N TYR A 104 -23.89 9.38 -23.65
CA TYR A 104 -23.97 8.83 -24.99
C TYR A 104 -23.11 9.62 -25.97
N CYS A 105 -22.37 8.93 -26.85
CA CYS A 105 -21.57 9.59 -27.88
C CYS A 105 -22.43 10.02 -29.08
N LYS A 106 -22.40 11.31 -29.43
CA LYS A 106 -23.10 11.86 -30.61
C LYS A 106 -22.58 11.31 -31.93
N HIS A 107 -21.38 10.74 -31.92
CA HIS A 107 -20.65 10.24 -33.10
C HIS A 107 -20.44 8.73 -33.06
N ALA A 108 -21.20 7.99 -32.25
CA ALA A 108 -20.97 6.56 -32.05
C ALA A 108 -21.01 5.72 -33.34
N ASP A 109 -21.74 6.20 -34.35
CA ASP A 109 -21.87 5.55 -35.67
C ASP A 109 -20.93 6.17 -36.73
N ASP A 110 -20.14 7.19 -36.38
CA ASP A 110 -19.20 7.91 -37.26
C ASP A 110 -17.75 7.68 -36.83
N ARG A 111 -17.13 6.64 -37.41
CA ARG A 111 -15.75 6.24 -37.09
C ARG A 111 -14.70 7.33 -37.34
N ILE A 112 -14.93 8.27 -38.27
CA ILE A 112 -13.95 9.30 -38.66
C ILE A 112 -13.74 10.32 -37.53
N ASN A 113 -14.78 10.63 -36.77
CA ASN A 113 -14.69 11.58 -35.66
C ASN A 113 -14.11 10.94 -34.38
N CYS A 114 -14.19 9.61 -34.24
CA CYS A 114 -13.59 8.90 -33.11
C CYS A 114 -12.06 8.90 -33.15
N GLU A 115 -11.43 8.71 -34.32
CA GLU A 115 -9.96 8.60 -34.43
C GLU A 115 -9.21 9.91 -34.19
N LYS A 116 -9.90 11.05 -34.32
CA LYS A 116 -9.31 12.40 -34.14
C LYS A 116 -9.36 12.90 -32.69
N SER A 117 -10.13 12.25 -31.82
CA SER A 117 -10.28 12.67 -30.43
C SER A 117 -9.25 11.98 -29.53
N SER A 118 -8.60 12.76 -28.66
CA SER A 118 -7.70 12.25 -27.63
C SER A 118 -8.45 11.32 -26.66
N ILE A 119 -9.67 11.70 -26.26
CA ILE A 119 -10.54 10.93 -25.36
C ILE A 119 -10.88 9.55 -25.91
N CYS A 120 -11.10 9.44 -27.22
CA CYS A 120 -11.40 8.16 -27.85
C CYS A 120 -10.14 7.32 -28.07
N LYS A 121 -9.04 7.96 -28.50
CA LYS A 121 -7.75 7.31 -28.76
C LYS A 121 -7.15 6.72 -27.48
N ASP A 122 -7.22 7.45 -26.39
CA ASP A 122 -6.58 7.08 -25.12
C ASP A 122 -7.50 6.25 -24.23
N PHE A 123 -8.66 5.80 -24.72
CA PHE A 123 -9.54 4.90 -23.96
C PHE A 123 -9.15 3.42 -24.08
N PRO A 124 -9.26 2.62 -23.00
CA PRO A 124 -9.48 3.03 -21.61
C PRO A 124 -8.28 3.82 -21.06
N ASP A 125 -8.56 4.91 -20.37
CA ASP A 125 -7.58 5.79 -19.74
C ASP A 125 -6.95 5.21 -18.46
N SER A 126 -7.54 4.13 -17.94
CA SER A 126 -7.05 3.39 -16.78
C SER A 126 -7.21 1.88 -16.95
N ILE A 127 -6.23 1.12 -16.46
CA ILE A 127 -6.31 -0.35 -16.29
C ILE A 127 -7.48 -0.77 -15.38
N THR A 128 -7.98 0.11 -14.53
CA THR A 128 -9.08 -0.17 -13.60
C THR A 128 -10.45 0.21 -14.14
N THR A 129 -10.55 0.66 -15.40
CA THR A 129 -11.82 1.03 -16.01
C THR A 129 -12.73 -0.20 -16.13
N ILE A 130 -14.01 -0.07 -15.76
CA ILE A 130 -15.00 -1.15 -15.93
C ILE A 130 -15.32 -1.23 -17.42
N LEU A 131 -15.11 -2.40 -18.01
CA LEU A 131 -15.26 -2.61 -19.44
C LEU A 131 -16.37 -3.61 -19.75
N PRO A 132 -17.08 -3.47 -20.89
CA PRO A 132 -18.05 -4.47 -21.35
C PRO A 132 -17.39 -5.85 -21.45
N LYS A 133 -18.12 -6.92 -21.15
CA LYS A 133 -17.58 -8.29 -21.08
C LYS A 133 -16.84 -8.73 -22.37
N GLN A 134 -17.31 -8.26 -23.51
CA GLN A 134 -16.77 -8.54 -24.85
C GLN A 134 -15.61 -7.63 -25.28
N CYS A 135 -15.19 -6.67 -24.45
CA CYS A 135 -14.11 -5.75 -24.77
C CYS A 135 -12.75 -6.45 -24.69
N SER A 136 -11.94 -6.36 -25.74
CA SER A 136 -10.55 -6.89 -25.78
C SER A 136 -9.66 -6.35 -24.67
N PHE A 137 -9.85 -5.11 -24.23
CA PHE A 137 -9.07 -4.54 -23.12
C PHE A 137 -9.33 -5.26 -21.78
N ARG A 138 -10.34 -6.13 -21.67
CA ARG A 138 -10.43 -7.07 -20.53
C ARG A 138 -9.34 -8.13 -20.55
N HIS A 139 -8.86 -8.53 -21.71
CA HIS A 139 -7.72 -9.45 -21.80
C HIS A 139 -6.42 -8.77 -21.36
N TRP A 140 -6.28 -7.46 -21.60
CA TRP A 140 -5.22 -6.65 -21.00
C TRP A 140 -5.32 -6.67 -19.46
N GLN A 141 -6.51 -6.40 -18.89
CA GLN A 141 -6.74 -6.50 -17.44
C GLN A 141 -6.39 -7.87 -16.86
N GLN A 142 -6.83 -8.95 -17.53
CA GLN A 142 -6.54 -10.32 -17.13
C GLN A 142 -5.04 -10.66 -17.22
N LEU A 143 -4.36 -10.19 -18.28
CA LEU A 143 -2.93 -10.35 -18.46
C LEU A 143 -2.17 -9.68 -17.32
N ILE A 144 -2.51 -8.43 -16.98
CA ILE A 144 -1.86 -7.72 -15.87
C ILE A 144 -2.08 -8.46 -14.53
N MET A 145 -3.30 -8.94 -14.26
CA MET A 145 -3.55 -9.73 -13.06
C MET A 145 -2.69 -11.00 -13.01
N TYR A 146 -2.58 -11.71 -14.14
CA TYR A 146 -1.71 -12.88 -14.24
C TYR A 146 -0.24 -12.52 -14.02
N LYS A 147 0.25 -11.45 -14.65
CA LYS A 147 1.63 -10.96 -14.43
C LYS A 147 1.89 -10.63 -12.97
N ILE A 148 0.93 -10.02 -12.28
CA ILE A 148 1.06 -9.74 -10.85
C ILE A 148 1.20 -11.05 -10.05
N SER A 149 0.26 -11.97 -10.19
CA SER A 149 0.21 -13.16 -9.32
C SER A 149 1.23 -14.25 -9.67
N ALA A 150 1.62 -14.37 -10.95
CA ALA A 150 2.48 -15.45 -11.43
C ALA A 150 3.95 -15.05 -11.54
N GLU A 151 4.26 -13.75 -11.65
CA GLU A 151 5.63 -13.27 -11.90
C GLU A 151 6.04 -12.25 -10.82
N ILE A 152 5.32 -11.14 -10.68
CA ILE A 152 5.76 -9.99 -9.88
C ILE A 152 5.71 -10.28 -8.37
N GLU A 153 4.58 -10.78 -7.86
CA GLU A 153 4.41 -11.09 -6.44
C GLU A 153 5.42 -12.16 -5.97
N PRO A 154 5.57 -13.32 -6.64
CA PRO A 154 6.57 -14.32 -6.24
C PRO A 154 8.01 -13.79 -6.24
N ASP A 155 8.39 -13.00 -7.26
CA ASP A 155 9.74 -12.42 -7.34
C ASP A 155 10.01 -11.44 -6.20
N ILE A 156 9.05 -10.56 -5.89
CA ILE A 156 9.18 -9.62 -4.77
C ILE A 156 9.20 -10.37 -3.44
N SER A 157 8.32 -11.35 -3.23
CA SER A 157 8.31 -12.16 -2.01
C SER A 157 9.63 -12.88 -1.79
N LYS A 158 10.24 -13.41 -2.85
CA LYS A 158 11.57 -14.00 -2.78
C LYS A 158 12.63 -12.98 -2.36
N LYS A 159 12.59 -11.77 -2.91
CA LYS A 159 13.53 -10.69 -2.53
C LYS A 159 13.37 -10.21 -1.09
N VAL A 160 12.13 -10.13 -0.60
CA VAL A 160 11.85 -9.86 0.81
C VAL A 160 12.42 -10.98 1.68
N GLN A 161 12.25 -12.24 1.29
CA GLN A 161 12.81 -13.37 2.02
C GLN A 161 14.35 -13.35 2.03
N GLU A 162 15.00 -13.00 0.92
CA GLU A 162 16.46 -12.83 0.86
C GLU A 162 16.96 -11.77 1.88
N ILE A 163 16.22 -10.66 2.07
CA ILE A 163 16.53 -9.64 3.09
C ILE A 163 16.41 -10.21 4.50
N LEU A 164 15.35 -10.98 4.77
CA LEU A 164 15.13 -11.61 6.07
C LEU A 164 16.16 -12.70 6.37
N ASP A 165 16.55 -13.49 5.36
CA ASP A 165 17.56 -14.54 5.50
C ASP A 165 18.94 -13.93 5.77
N TYR A 166 19.27 -12.79 5.13
CA TYR A 166 20.52 -12.07 5.37
C TYR A 166 20.67 -11.63 6.83
N ARG A 167 19.56 -11.40 7.54
CA ARG A 167 19.54 -11.09 8.98
C ARG A 167 20.28 -12.14 9.81
N HIS A 168 20.31 -13.40 9.38
CA HIS A 168 20.99 -14.47 10.11
C HIS A 168 22.51 -14.32 10.21
N GLN A 169 23.12 -13.43 9.42
CA GLN A 169 24.54 -13.06 9.55
C GLN A 169 24.81 -12.16 10.77
N PHE A 170 23.74 -11.64 11.38
CA PHE A 170 23.80 -10.71 12.51
C PHE A 170 23.26 -11.40 13.76
N LYS A 171 23.62 -10.86 14.93
CA LYS A 171 23.28 -11.47 16.21
C LYS A 171 22.95 -10.42 17.26
N CYS A 172 22.12 -10.80 18.23
CA CYS A 172 21.81 -9.93 19.36
C CYS A 172 23.09 -9.62 20.18
N ASN A 173 23.36 -8.33 20.36
CA ASN A 173 24.47 -7.82 21.19
C ASN A 173 24.19 -7.89 22.70
N ARG A 174 23.03 -8.42 23.11
CA ARG A 174 22.61 -8.52 24.52
C ARG A 174 22.65 -7.17 25.25
N THR A 175 22.28 -6.09 24.55
CA THR A 175 22.19 -4.74 25.14
C THR A 175 21.08 -4.63 26.18
N GLY A 176 20.08 -5.53 26.11
CA GLY A 176 18.91 -5.51 26.97
C GLY A 176 17.82 -4.52 26.53
N THR A 177 18.04 -3.69 25.49
CA THR A 177 17.08 -2.65 25.09
C THR A 177 15.71 -3.22 24.75
N CYS A 178 15.61 -4.15 23.79
CA CYS A 178 14.33 -4.76 23.42
C CYS A 178 13.74 -5.65 24.53
N CYS A 179 14.58 -6.15 25.45
CA CYS A 179 14.11 -6.91 26.61
C CYS A 179 13.50 -5.98 27.67
N LYS A 180 13.99 -4.74 27.78
CA LYS A 180 13.53 -3.76 28.77
C LYS A 180 12.41 -2.87 28.25
N LEU A 181 12.35 -2.64 26.94
CA LEU A 181 11.52 -1.64 26.29
C LEU A 181 10.97 -2.17 24.97
N ALA A 182 10.41 -3.38 24.98
CA ALA A 182 9.60 -3.81 23.86
C ALA A 182 8.42 -2.84 23.69
N CYS A 183 8.09 -2.49 22.46
CA CYS A 183 7.00 -1.57 22.16
C CYS A 183 5.99 -2.19 21.20
N SER A 184 4.72 -1.78 21.32
CA SER A 184 3.65 -2.15 20.40
C SER A 184 2.64 -1.01 20.29
N GLU A 185 2.01 -0.88 19.12
CA GLU A 185 0.86 0.00 18.93
C GLU A 185 -0.38 -0.46 19.73
N PHE A 186 -0.42 -1.75 20.12
CA PHE A 186 -1.52 -2.32 20.88
C PHE A 186 -1.27 -2.24 22.40
N THR A 187 -2.35 -1.97 23.13
CA THR A 187 -2.39 -2.09 24.60
C THR A 187 -2.32 -3.55 25.02
N TYR A 188 -2.01 -3.78 26.30
CA TYR A 188 -1.88 -5.14 26.82
C TYR A 188 -3.20 -5.91 26.79
N GLU A 189 -4.33 -5.22 26.97
CA GLU A 189 -5.66 -5.84 26.88
C GLU A 189 -6.02 -6.22 25.44
N GLU A 190 -5.70 -5.37 24.46
CA GLU A 190 -5.87 -5.70 23.04
C GLU A 190 -4.98 -6.87 22.63
N LEU A 191 -3.74 -6.91 23.09
CA LEU A 191 -2.84 -8.06 22.86
C LEU A 191 -3.40 -9.33 23.51
N LYS A 192 -3.96 -9.27 24.73
CA LYS A 192 -4.62 -10.43 25.34
C LYS A 192 -5.85 -10.88 24.55
N GLN A 193 -6.64 -9.94 24.02
CA GLN A 193 -7.77 -10.27 23.16
C GLN A 193 -7.31 -10.93 21.85
N LYS A 194 -6.31 -10.38 21.17
CA LYS A 194 -5.69 -10.99 19.99
C LYS A 194 -5.16 -12.39 20.29
N ALA A 195 -4.50 -12.58 21.44
CA ALA A 195 -3.99 -13.87 21.87
C ALA A 195 -5.11 -14.90 22.07
N SER A 196 -6.26 -14.50 22.62
CA SER A 196 -7.45 -15.35 22.74
C SER A 196 -8.09 -15.69 21.39
N ASN A 197 -7.83 -14.89 20.35
CA ASN A 197 -8.27 -15.12 18.98
C ASN A 197 -7.22 -15.89 18.14
N ASN A 198 -6.30 -16.60 18.80
CA ASN A 198 -5.25 -17.41 18.17
C ASN A 198 -4.20 -16.62 17.38
N ASP A 199 -3.99 -15.34 17.70
CA ASP A 199 -2.87 -14.58 17.17
C ASP A 199 -1.55 -15.06 17.81
N ASN A 200 -0.70 -15.71 17.01
CA ASN A 200 0.57 -16.30 17.48
C ASN A 200 1.55 -15.25 18.03
N PHE A 201 1.62 -14.07 17.42
CA PHE A 201 2.49 -13.00 17.91
C PHE A 201 2.01 -12.54 19.29
N ALA A 202 0.71 -12.26 19.43
CA ALA A 202 0.14 -11.76 20.67
C ALA A 202 0.22 -12.81 21.80
N GLN A 203 0.02 -14.10 21.49
CA GLN A 203 0.22 -15.20 22.44
C GLN A 203 1.65 -15.23 22.98
N GLN A 204 2.65 -15.19 22.10
CA GLN A 204 4.04 -15.18 22.52
C GLN A 204 4.39 -13.91 23.28
N PHE A 205 3.96 -12.74 22.76
CA PHE A 205 4.25 -11.44 23.36
C PHE A 205 3.72 -11.35 24.79
N THR A 206 2.42 -11.62 24.98
CA THR A 206 1.78 -11.57 26.32
C THR A 206 2.30 -12.63 27.28
N SER A 207 2.85 -13.74 26.77
CA SER A 207 3.48 -14.74 27.62
C SER A 207 4.82 -14.29 28.22
N ILE A 208 5.49 -13.29 27.64
CA ILE A 208 6.86 -12.88 28.00
C ILE A 208 6.90 -11.47 28.59
N PHE A 209 6.15 -10.56 27.99
CA PHE A 209 6.24 -9.13 28.21
C PHE A 209 5.14 -8.63 29.15
N ILE A 210 5.55 -7.85 30.14
CA ILE A 210 4.70 -7.23 31.15
C ILE A 210 4.66 -5.73 30.84
N PRO A 211 3.48 -5.09 30.81
CA PRO A 211 3.38 -3.66 30.53
C PRO A 211 3.99 -2.83 31.66
N TYR A 212 4.64 -1.73 31.31
CA TYR A 212 4.84 -0.65 32.27
C TYR A 212 3.48 -0.02 32.61
N THR A 213 3.35 0.56 33.80
CA THR A 213 2.11 1.27 34.17
C THR A 213 1.87 2.51 33.33
N ASP A 214 2.95 3.15 32.90
CA ASP A 214 2.94 4.39 32.15
C ASP A 214 4.28 4.59 31.39
N ILE A 215 4.26 5.54 30.46
CA ILE A 215 5.43 5.90 29.64
C ILE A 215 6.57 6.46 30.51
N GLU A 216 6.28 7.11 31.63
CA GLU A 216 7.31 7.69 32.49
C GLU A 216 8.16 6.62 33.18
N GLN A 217 7.58 5.47 33.54
CA GLN A 217 8.35 4.33 34.01
C GLN A 217 9.28 3.77 32.93
N ALA A 218 8.79 3.62 31.70
CA ALA A 218 9.62 3.17 30.57
C ALA A 218 10.74 4.18 30.27
N ARG A 219 10.42 5.48 30.29
CA ARG A 219 11.35 6.59 30.06
C ARG A 219 12.49 6.58 31.08
N LYS A 220 12.24 6.24 32.35
CA LYS A 220 13.31 6.10 33.38
C LYS A 220 14.32 5.01 33.06
N VAL A 221 13.96 3.99 32.27
CA VAL A 221 14.84 2.86 31.96
C VAL A 221 15.82 3.19 30.84
N TYR A 222 15.34 3.83 29.76
CA TYR A 222 16.19 4.33 28.70
C TYR A 222 15.51 5.53 28.00
N PRO A 223 15.75 6.77 28.48
CA PRO A 223 15.07 7.95 27.98
C PRO A 223 15.23 8.14 26.47
N GLU A 224 16.47 8.02 25.98
CA GLU A 224 16.80 8.27 24.57
C GLU A 224 16.09 7.30 23.62
N TYR A 225 15.92 6.03 24.01
CA TYR A 225 15.23 5.05 23.18
C TYR A 225 13.71 5.27 23.19
N VAL A 226 13.12 5.62 24.34
CA VAL A 226 11.70 5.99 24.41
C VAL A 226 11.41 7.21 23.55
N ASP A 227 12.28 8.22 23.59
CA ASP A 227 12.16 9.41 22.74
C ASP A 227 12.35 9.09 21.25
N LEU A 228 13.26 8.18 20.91
CA LEU A 228 13.41 7.67 19.54
C LEU A 228 12.11 7.02 19.04
N VAL A 229 11.51 6.13 19.84
CA VAL A 229 10.26 5.46 19.47
C VAL A 229 9.13 6.48 19.29
N LEU A 230 8.92 7.34 20.28
CA LEU A 230 7.82 8.32 20.26
C LEU A 230 7.98 9.34 19.12
N SER A 231 9.19 9.83 18.86
CA SER A 231 9.44 10.77 17.74
C SER A 231 9.24 10.10 16.38
N THR A 232 9.57 8.81 16.25
CA THR A 232 9.34 8.06 15.02
C THR A 232 7.84 7.97 14.73
N LEU A 233 7.03 7.62 15.74
CA LEU A 233 5.58 7.45 15.61
C LEU A 233 4.82 8.79 15.46
N GLN A 234 5.21 9.82 16.21
CA GLN A 234 4.62 11.16 16.09
C GLN A 234 4.95 11.86 14.77
N GLY A 235 6.03 11.43 14.10
CA GLY A 235 6.43 11.95 12.80
C GLY A 235 5.67 11.37 11.61
N ASP A 236 4.82 10.37 11.84
CA ASP A 236 3.82 9.89 10.90
C ASP A 236 2.47 10.50 11.30
N ASP A 237 1.73 11.07 10.34
CA ASP A 237 0.41 11.70 10.57
C ASP A 237 -0.68 10.67 11.01
N SER A 238 -0.29 9.50 11.51
CA SER A 238 -1.12 8.36 11.86
C SER A 238 -1.79 8.48 13.24
N GLY A 239 -1.26 9.32 14.13
CA GLY A 239 -1.75 9.43 15.51
C GLY A 239 -1.50 8.18 16.36
N GLU A 240 -0.58 7.31 15.94
CA GLU A 240 -0.22 6.08 16.65
C GLU A 240 0.44 6.35 18.00
N THR A 241 0.14 5.50 18.99
CA THR A 241 0.72 5.56 20.34
C THR A 241 1.59 4.33 20.60
N ALA A 242 2.68 4.49 21.36
CA ALA A 242 3.50 3.36 21.79
C ALA A 242 3.16 2.93 23.22
N ASN A 243 2.84 1.65 23.37
CA ASN A 243 2.78 0.98 24.66
C ASN A 243 4.11 0.27 24.90
N PHE A 244 4.71 0.45 26.09
CA PHE A 244 6.01 -0.13 26.44
C PHE A 244 5.86 -1.29 27.42
N TYR A 245 6.71 -2.29 27.24
CA TYR A 245 6.72 -3.53 28.00
C TYR A 245 8.13 -3.97 28.35
N HIS A 246 8.25 -4.76 29.41
CA HIS A 246 9.50 -5.37 29.85
C HIS A 246 9.39 -6.89 29.94
N CYS A 247 10.47 -7.58 29.64
CA CYS A 247 10.56 -9.03 29.71
C CYS A 247 10.58 -9.49 31.16
N LYS A 248 9.67 -10.41 31.52
CA LYS A 248 9.60 -11.02 32.86
C LYS A 248 10.85 -11.81 33.25
N HIS A 249 11.64 -12.26 32.27
CA HIS A 249 12.85 -13.05 32.51
C HIS A 249 14.09 -12.18 32.78
N LEU A 250 14.05 -10.87 32.55
CA LEU A 250 15.22 -10.01 32.74
C LEU A 250 15.36 -9.61 34.22
N GLN A 251 16.32 -10.21 34.93
CA GLN A 251 16.53 -10.02 36.37
C GLN A 251 17.59 -8.96 36.67
N GLY A 252 17.33 -7.70 36.32
CA GLY A 252 18.16 -6.54 36.69
C GLY A 252 19.51 -6.39 35.95
N THR A 253 20.07 -7.47 35.40
CA THR A 253 21.21 -7.41 34.47
C THR A 253 20.74 -7.35 33.02
N ASN A 254 21.62 -6.94 32.09
CA ASN A 254 21.31 -6.96 30.64
C ASN A 254 21.36 -8.38 30.03
N THR A 255 21.61 -9.40 30.85
CA THR A 255 21.82 -10.78 30.41
C THR A 255 20.50 -11.54 30.47
N CYS A 256 20.05 -12.08 29.34
CA CYS A 256 18.88 -12.93 29.30
C CYS A 256 19.22 -14.33 29.88
N PRO A 257 18.60 -14.77 30.98
CA PRO A 257 18.94 -16.06 31.61
C PRO A 257 18.49 -17.25 30.76
N VAL A 258 17.50 -17.04 29.89
CA VAL A 258 16.96 -18.04 28.97
C VAL A 258 17.41 -17.75 27.54
N TYR A 259 18.61 -17.19 27.33
CA TYR A 259 19.03 -16.74 25.99
C TYR A 259 19.01 -17.87 24.96
N GLU A 260 19.56 -19.04 25.29
CA GLU A 260 19.60 -20.19 24.38
C GLU A 260 18.22 -20.81 24.15
N ASP A 261 17.35 -20.75 25.16
CA ASP A 261 15.97 -21.27 25.14
C ASP A 261 14.93 -20.18 24.86
N ARG A 262 15.37 -19.02 24.36
CA ARG A 262 14.48 -17.85 24.22
C ARG A 262 13.32 -18.17 23.26
N PRO A 263 12.10 -17.63 23.52
CA PRO A 263 10.95 -17.85 22.64
C PRO A 263 11.18 -17.33 21.23
N GLN A 264 10.39 -17.82 20.27
CA GLN A 264 10.55 -17.52 18.85
C GLN A 264 10.48 -16.02 18.55
N ILE A 265 9.53 -15.30 19.15
CA ILE A 265 9.42 -13.83 19.06
C ILE A 265 10.73 -13.11 19.45
N CYS A 266 11.50 -13.65 20.40
CA CYS A 266 12.80 -13.11 20.79
C CYS A 266 13.95 -13.55 19.87
N ARG A 267 13.82 -14.69 19.18
CA ARG A 267 14.80 -15.15 18.17
C ARG A 267 14.67 -14.36 16.87
N ASP A 268 13.44 -14.03 16.51
CA ASP A 268 13.11 -13.40 15.24
C ASP A 268 13.24 -11.89 15.30
N PHE A 269 13.23 -11.26 16.49
CA PHE A 269 13.42 -9.82 16.61
C PHE A 269 14.82 -9.35 16.19
N PRO A 270 14.97 -8.27 15.39
CA PRO A 270 13.90 -7.56 14.67
C PRO A 270 13.38 -8.42 13.51
N ASP A 271 12.06 -8.54 13.38
CA ASP A 271 11.39 -9.38 12.38
C ASP A 271 11.31 -8.73 10.99
N ASN A 272 11.58 -7.42 10.92
CA ASN A 272 11.66 -6.68 9.67
C ASN A 272 12.65 -5.49 9.77
N PRO A 273 13.14 -4.96 8.63
CA PRO A 273 14.07 -3.83 8.63
C PRO A 273 13.46 -2.49 9.08
N PHE A 274 12.14 -2.39 9.22
CA PHE A 274 11.48 -1.16 9.68
C PHE A 274 11.41 -1.04 11.19
N SER A 275 11.70 -2.12 11.94
CA SER A 275 11.76 -2.08 13.40
C SER A 275 12.62 -0.92 13.91
N ILE A 276 12.12 -0.23 14.93
CA ILE A 276 12.85 0.86 15.60
C ILE A 276 13.84 0.20 16.55
N ILE A 277 15.14 0.36 16.27
CA ILE A 277 16.23 -0.22 17.06
C ILE A 277 17.31 0.83 17.33
N PRO A 278 17.95 0.82 18.50
CA PRO A 278 19.04 1.75 18.79
C PRO A 278 20.30 1.40 17.99
N ASN A 279 21.21 2.36 17.81
CA ASN A 279 22.49 2.15 17.12
C ASN A 279 23.38 1.09 17.81
N SER A 280 23.15 0.82 19.09
CA SER A 280 23.84 -0.24 19.85
C SER A 280 23.32 -1.65 19.54
N CYS A 281 22.19 -1.77 18.81
CA CYS A 281 21.61 -3.06 18.45
C CYS A 281 22.53 -3.82 17.49
N GLY A 282 22.71 -5.12 17.73
CA GLY A 282 23.53 -5.98 16.85
C GLY A 282 22.94 -6.21 15.45
N TYR A 283 21.71 -5.77 15.22
CA TYR A 283 21.03 -5.79 13.92
C TYR A 283 20.94 -4.40 13.27
N HIS A 284 21.55 -3.36 13.86
CA HIS A 284 21.51 -2.01 13.30
C HIS A 284 22.19 -1.95 11.92
N GLN A 285 23.38 -2.55 11.80
CA GLN A 285 24.09 -2.66 10.52
C GLN A 285 23.25 -3.38 9.45
N TRP A 286 22.58 -4.49 9.79
CA TRP A 286 21.67 -5.19 8.88
C TRP A 286 20.57 -4.25 8.37
N LYS A 287 19.91 -3.55 9.30
CA LYS A 287 18.86 -2.57 8.97
C LYS A 287 19.39 -1.54 7.97
N ASP A 288 20.53 -0.92 8.25
CA ASP A 288 21.10 0.13 7.40
C ASP A 288 21.45 -0.38 6.00
N GLU A 289 22.05 -1.57 5.91
CA GLU A 289 22.45 -2.18 4.64
C GLU A 289 21.25 -2.53 3.74
N VAL A 290 20.12 -2.93 4.33
CA VAL A 290 18.96 -3.40 3.57
C VAL A 290 17.84 -2.37 3.44
N LEU A 291 17.90 -1.23 4.15
CA LEU A 291 16.78 -0.30 4.29
C LEU A 291 16.21 0.18 2.94
N VAL A 292 17.08 0.54 2.01
CA VAL A 292 16.69 1.00 0.65
C VAL A 292 15.96 -0.11 -0.11
N ALA A 293 16.49 -1.33 -0.07
CA ALA A 293 15.89 -2.48 -0.73
C ALA A 293 14.54 -2.83 -0.08
N ALA A 294 14.47 -2.82 1.24
CA ALA A 294 13.24 -3.07 1.99
C ALA A 294 12.15 -2.05 1.64
N TYR A 295 12.47 -0.76 1.62
CA TYR A 295 11.53 0.28 1.20
C TYR A 295 11.05 0.07 -0.24
N THR A 296 11.97 -0.26 -1.15
CA THR A 296 11.64 -0.53 -2.56
C THR A 296 10.62 -1.65 -2.69
N PHE A 297 10.90 -2.82 -2.10
CA PHE A 297 10.01 -3.98 -2.19
C PHE A 297 8.69 -3.79 -1.44
N TYR A 298 8.70 -3.06 -0.32
CA TYR A 298 7.47 -2.69 0.38
C TYR A 298 6.61 -1.77 -0.48
N SER A 299 7.19 -0.74 -1.11
CA SER A 299 6.46 0.12 -2.05
C SER A 299 5.85 -0.69 -3.19
N MET A 300 6.63 -1.58 -3.82
CA MET A 300 6.14 -2.43 -4.90
C MET A 300 4.97 -3.30 -4.45
N THR A 301 5.04 -3.87 -3.24
CA THR A 301 3.97 -4.67 -2.61
C THR A 301 2.65 -3.89 -2.46
N GLN A 302 2.74 -2.66 -1.94
CA GLN A 302 1.57 -1.79 -1.81
C GLN A 302 0.97 -1.45 -3.19
N ILE A 303 1.82 -1.16 -4.17
CA ILE A 303 1.40 -0.75 -5.51
C ILE A 303 0.72 -1.90 -6.26
N TYR A 304 1.37 -3.07 -6.38
CA TYR A 304 0.75 -4.18 -7.11
C TYR A 304 -0.50 -4.67 -6.37
N GLY A 305 -0.50 -4.66 -5.03
CA GLY A 305 -1.65 -5.06 -4.22
C GLY A 305 -2.87 -4.16 -4.47
N PHE A 306 -2.65 -2.84 -4.51
CA PHE A 306 -3.69 -1.86 -4.88
C PHE A 306 -4.27 -2.17 -6.27
N TYR A 307 -3.41 -2.32 -7.28
CA TYR A 307 -3.87 -2.56 -8.65
C TYR A 307 -4.56 -3.92 -8.80
N PHE A 308 -4.05 -4.98 -8.18
CA PHE A 308 -4.66 -6.30 -8.24
C PHE A 308 -6.10 -6.27 -7.72
N VAL A 309 -6.34 -5.64 -6.57
CA VAL A 309 -7.68 -5.48 -5.99
C VAL A 309 -8.59 -4.65 -6.91
N LYS A 310 -8.09 -3.51 -7.42
CA LYS A 310 -8.90 -2.62 -8.27
C LYS A 310 -9.23 -3.22 -9.63
N ILE A 311 -8.30 -3.93 -10.26
CA ILE A 311 -8.54 -4.63 -11.53
C ILE A 311 -9.53 -5.77 -11.32
N LYS A 312 -9.36 -6.56 -10.25
CA LYS A 312 -10.31 -7.62 -9.89
C LYS A 312 -11.72 -7.08 -9.66
N ALA A 313 -11.85 -5.90 -9.07
CA ALA A 313 -13.15 -5.26 -8.88
C ALA A 313 -13.78 -4.80 -10.21
N ALA A 314 -12.97 -4.36 -11.18
CA ALA A 314 -13.44 -3.95 -12.50
C ALA A 314 -13.83 -5.12 -13.43
N LEU A 315 -13.27 -6.31 -13.19
CA LEU A 315 -13.62 -7.56 -13.88
C LEU A 315 -14.91 -8.21 -13.34
#